data_AF-A0A7S3Y4L7-F1
#
_entry.id   AF-A0A7S3Y4L7-F1
#
_cell.length_a   1.000
_cell.length_b   1.000
_cell.length_c   1.000
_cell.angle_alpha   90.00
_cell.angle_beta   90.00
_cell.angle_gamma   90.00
#
_symmetry.space_group_name_H-M   'P 1'
#
loop_
_entity.id
_entity.type
_entity.pdbx_description
1 polymer ?
#
loop_
_entity_poly.entity_id
_entity_poly.type
_entity_poly.pdbx_seq_one_letter_code
_entity_poly.pdbx_strand_id
1 'polypeptide(L)'
;MQLENPADDLAFQRSVITQFKDFVGDSGRDYLILSELFQLKFSQFKVDFRHLGTLFLADANQDGGVTLDELRALWKLCVAYQHSYPSHEFKMRIQGHGSMDLWQALKQENGKDNVVEWFIKILKRNQEVEIKNARVISSTSKRRGSNDSQVSSAIMTVGGGYSLPGTPQVDAGQPPRHGAGGDPNLQSGASESYNQQSAGGGADADHVRGAIAPGTLALLAGQGTEGEFLSASVVELVHEMFHVQATQGVNFQAFLDMLQQVGEQQGLMTLNDERYDEVVPLAVLRGFAAGFFDGVAELMGEIQGRGGGGGGGGGG
;
A
#
# COMPACT_ATOMS: atom_id res chain seq x y z
N MET A 1 34.35 0.67 16.11
CA MET A 1 33.28 1.03 15.16
C MET A 1 33.92 1.04 13.79
N GLN A 2 33.86 -0.09 13.08
CA GLN A 2 34.39 -0.16 11.72
C GLN A 2 33.39 0.57 10.84
N LEU A 3 33.82 1.69 10.26
CA LEU A 3 33.09 2.39 9.22
C LEU A 3 32.76 1.37 8.14
N GLU A 4 31.48 1.26 7.81
CA GLU A 4 31.05 0.61 6.59
C GLU A 4 31.96 1.02 5.44
N ASN A 5 32.21 0.06 4.55
CA ASN A 5 32.89 0.35 3.31
C ASN A 5 32.15 1.51 2.64
N PRO A 6 32.77 2.70 2.46
CA PRO A 6 32.11 3.84 1.84
C PRO A 6 31.52 3.52 0.45
N ALA A 7 32.01 2.44 -0.18
CA ALA A 7 31.46 1.92 -1.41
C ALA A 7 30.01 1.39 -1.27
N ASP A 8 29.64 0.77 -0.15
CA ASP A 8 28.31 0.17 0.05
C ASP A 8 27.23 1.24 0.24
N ASP A 9 27.54 2.30 1.00
CA ASP A 9 26.70 3.50 1.13
C ASP A 9 26.52 4.20 -0.22
N LEU A 10 27.60 4.37 -0.99
CA LEU A 10 27.53 4.94 -2.33
C LEU A 10 26.69 4.08 -3.31
N ALA A 11 26.81 2.76 -3.25
CA ALA A 11 26.04 1.86 -4.10
C ALA A 11 24.55 1.93 -3.79
N PHE A 12 24.19 1.96 -2.51
CA PHE A 12 22.80 2.15 -2.10
C PHE A 12 22.25 3.49 -2.56
N GLN A 13 22.97 4.59 -2.25
CA GLN A 13 22.52 5.92 -2.60
C GLN A 13 22.28 6.03 -4.10
N ARG A 14 23.16 5.45 -4.92
CA ARG A 14 22.95 5.39 -6.37
C ARG A 14 21.69 4.63 -6.74
N SER A 15 21.47 3.44 -6.17
CA SER A 15 20.29 2.62 -6.48
C SER A 15 18.97 3.31 -6.13
N VAL A 16 18.86 3.92 -4.95
CA VAL A 16 17.64 4.62 -4.53
C VAL A 16 17.45 5.94 -5.27
N ILE A 17 18.51 6.70 -5.53
CA ILE A 17 18.43 7.91 -6.35
C ILE A 17 17.97 7.58 -7.78
N THR A 18 18.45 6.49 -8.37
CA THR A 18 18.01 6.04 -9.69
C THR A 18 16.53 5.67 -9.67
N GLN A 19 16.10 4.79 -8.75
CA GLN A 19 14.67 4.42 -8.64
C GLN A 19 13.77 5.63 -8.38
N PHE A 20 14.19 6.55 -7.50
CA PHE A 20 13.46 7.79 -7.22
C PHE A 20 13.28 8.62 -8.49
N LYS A 21 14.36 8.81 -9.27
CA LYS A 21 14.30 9.53 -10.55
C LYS A 21 13.44 8.82 -11.59
N ASP A 22 13.47 7.49 -11.61
CA ASP A 22 12.66 6.69 -12.53
C ASP A 22 11.16 6.83 -12.24
N PHE A 23 10.76 6.83 -10.95
CA PHE A 23 9.37 7.05 -10.55
C PHE A 23 8.90 8.49 -10.76
N VAL A 24 9.72 9.46 -10.34
CA VAL A 24 9.37 10.88 -10.50
C VAL A 24 9.35 11.28 -11.97
N GLY A 25 10.25 10.73 -12.78
CA GLY A 25 10.38 10.99 -14.21
C GLY A 25 10.38 12.48 -14.55
N ASP A 26 9.67 12.83 -15.63
CA ASP A 26 9.49 14.22 -16.08
C ASP A 26 8.25 14.89 -15.47
N SER A 27 7.70 14.36 -14.36
CA SER A 27 6.46 14.88 -13.77
C SER A 27 6.60 16.27 -13.14
N GLY A 28 7.84 16.76 -12.96
CA GLY A 28 8.14 18.03 -12.31
C GLY A 28 7.95 18.01 -10.79
N ARG A 29 7.62 16.86 -10.20
CA ARG A 29 7.60 16.65 -8.75
C ARG A 29 9.00 16.39 -8.22
N ASP A 30 9.17 16.54 -6.92
CA ASP A 30 10.40 16.24 -6.16
C ASP A 30 10.12 15.30 -4.98
N TYR A 31 9.03 14.54 -5.06
CA TYR A 31 8.59 13.57 -4.06
C TYR A 31 7.94 12.33 -4.70
N LEU A 32 7.96 11.21 -3.97
CA LEU A 32 7.22 9.99 -4.27
C LEU A 32 5.83 10.03 -3.64
N ILE A 33 4.83 9.49 -4.35
CA ILE A 33 3.50 9.19 -3.77
C ILE A 33 3.47 7.77 -3.19
N LEU A 34 2.38 7.45 -2.48
CA LEU A 34 2.19 6.17 -1.80
C LEU A 34 2.40 4.96 -2.72
N SER A 35 1.77 4.93 -3.90
CA SER A 35 1.87 3.80 -4.83
C SER A 35 3.28 3.59 -5.38
N GLU A 36 4.05 4.67 -5.53
CA GLU A 36 5.45 4.62 -5.96
C GLU A 36 6.34 4.11 -4.82
N LEU A 37 6.08 4.57 -3.59
CA LEU A 37 6.80 4.15 -2.41
C LEU A 37 6.61 2.65 -2.11
N PHE A 38 5.41 2.09 -2.34
CA PHE A 38 5.15 0.65 -2.18
C PHE A 38 5.91 -0.23 -3.17
N GLN A 39 6.35 0.34 -4.30
CA GLN A 39 7.13 -0.32 -5.33
C GLN A 39 8.65 -0.15 -5.14
N LEU A 40 9.06 0.78 -4.28
CA LEU A 40 10.46 1.09 -4.05
C LEU A 40 11.19 -0.09 -3.40
N LYS A 41 12.28 -0.54 -4.01
CA LYS A 41 13.06 -1.69 -3.53
C LYS A 41 14.32 -1.22 -2.80
N PHE A 42 14.34 -1.45 -1.50
CA PHE A 42 15.55 -1.34 -0.68
C PHE A 42 16.30 -2.67 -0.74
N SER A 43 17.16 -2.86 -1.74
CA SER A 43 17.85 -4.14 -1.94
C SER A 43 18.68 -4.59 -0.72
N GLN A 44 19.21 -3.64 0.05
CA GLN A 44 20.01 -3.91 1.25
C GLN A 44 19.16 -4.06 2.53
N PHE A 45 17.96 -3.46 2.57
CA PHE A 45 17.10 -3.45 3.74
C PHE A 45 15.70 -3.95 3.43
N LYS A 46 15.21 -4.89 4.23
CA LYS A 46 13.80 -5.32 4.16
C LYS A 46 12.87 -4.31 4.83
N VAL A 47 12.89 -3.06 4.36
CA VAL A 47 11.96 -2.00 4.77
C VAL A 47 10.63 -2.24 4.07
N ASP A 48 9.55 -2.15 4.84
CA ASP A 48 8.20 -2.39 4.37
C ASP A 48 7.38 -1.12 4.54
N PHE A 49 7.14 -0.40 3.44
CA PHE A 49 6.37 0.84 3.44
C PHE A 49 4.87 0.63 3.57
N ARG A 50 4.38 -0.61 3.48
CA ARG A 50 2.98 -0.94 3.78
C ARG A 50 2.69 -0.87 5.27
N HIS A 51 3.73 -0.96 6.11
CA HIS A 51 3.59 -0.76 7.54
C HIS A 51 3.46 0.73 7.87
N LEU A 52 2.33 1.12 8.45
CA LEU A 52 1.95 2.51 8.69
C LEU A 52 2.99 3.32 9.48
N GLY A 53 3.60 2.74 10.52
CA GLY A 53 4.64 3.42 11.28
C GLY A 53 5.92 3.68 10.45
N THR A 54 6.24 2.79 9.50
CA THR A 54 7.39 2.99 8.60
C THR A 54 7.09 4.10 7.60
N LEU A 55 5.86 4.15 7.10
CA LEU A 55 5.39 5.20 6.21
C LEU A 55 5.41 6.57 6.90
N PHE A 56 4.93 6.64 8.14
CA PHE A 56 4.98 7.85 8.96
C PHE A 56 6.42 8.33 9.21
N LEU A 57 7.34 7.40 9.44
CA LEU A 57 8.76 7.70 9.60
C LEU A 57 9.42 8.16 8.29
N ALA A 58 8.94 7.68 7.14
CA ALA A 58 9.45 8.05 5.83
C ALA A 58 8.99 9.46 5.39
N ASP A 59 7.75 9.84 5.71
CA ASP A 59 7.18 11.16 5.45
C ASP A 59 7.37 12.07 6.68
N ALA A 60 8.62 12.46 6.92
CA ALA A 60 9.03 13.12 8.15
C ALA A 60 8.35 14.49 8.36
N ASN A 61 8.03 15.20 7.28
CA ASN A 61 7.31 16.48 7.33
C ASN A 61 5.78 16.32 7.31
N GLN A 62 5.27 15.09 7.16
CA GLN A 62 3.84 14.74 7.14
C GLN A 62 3.03 15.51 6.10
N ASP A 63 3.64 15.78 4.94
CA ASP A 63 3.01 16.55 3.88
C ASP A 63 2.26 15.69 2.87
N GLY A 64 2.42 14.37 2.95
CA GLY A 64 1.78 13.36 2.12
C GLY A 64 2.64 12.83 0.97
N GLY A 65 3.89 13.27 0.83
CA GLY A 65 4.82 12.77 -0.18
C GLY A 65 6.23 12.63 0.37
N VAL A 66 6.98 11.65 -0.12
CA VAL A 66 8.32 11.36 0.41
C VAL A 66 9.39 11.90 -0.54
N THR A 67 10.15 12.90 -0.07
CA THR A 67 11.25 13.50 -0.82
C THR A 67 12.51 12.63 -0.81
N LEU A 68 13.45 12.93 -1.70
CA LEU A 68 14.74 12.22 -1.73
C LEU A 68 15.55 12.42 -0.44
N ASP A 69 15.46 13.60 0.18
CA ASP A 69 16.19 13.89 1.42
C ASP A 69 15.61 13.14 2.62
N GLU A 70 14.30 12.94 2.66
CA GLU A 70 13.65 12.09 3.65
C GLU A 70 14.01 10.61 3.46
N LEU A 71 14.05 10.09 2.22
CA LEU A 71 14.56 8.74 1.97
C LEU A 71 16.01 8.56 2.42
N ARG A 72 16.86 9.59 2.25
CA ARG A 72 18.24 9.58 2.75
C ARG A 72 18.29 9.60 4.28
N ALA A 73 17.39 10.33 4.94
CA ALA A 73 17.30 10.34 6.40
C ALA A 73 16.88 8.95 6.91
N LEU A 74 15.86 8.34 6.31
CA LEU A 74 15.43 6.97 6.62
C LEU A 74 16.54 5.94 6.38
N TRP A 75 17.30 6.08 5.29
CA TRP A 75 18.46 5.23 5.02
C TRP A 75 19.51 5.29 6.14
N LYS A 76 19.90 6.50 6.57
CA LYS A 76 20.88 6.68 7.65
C LYS A 76 20.41 6.02 8.95
N LEU A 77 19.12 6.12 9.23
CA LEU A 77 18.50 5.44 10.37
C LEU A 77 18.57 3.92 10.22
N CYS A 78 18.29 3.38 9.03
CA CYS A 78 18.41 1.95 8.74
C CYS A 78 19.85 1.45 8.93
N VAL A 79 20.86 2.16 8.44
CA VAL A 79 22.29 1.83 8.66
C VAL A 79 22.62 1.79 10.16
N ALA A 80 22.19 2.81 10.92
CA ALA A 80 22.41 2.84 12.36
C ALA A 80 21.78 1.64 13.10
N TYR A 81 20.59 1.21 12.67
CA TYR A 81 19.91 0.05 13.22
C TYR A 81 20.56 -1.27 12.80
N GLN A 82 21.01 -1.40 11.55
CA GLN A 82 21.70 -2.60 11.07
C GLN A 82 22.98 -2.88 11.86
N HIS A 83 23.70 -1.83 12.27
CA HIS A 83 24.88 -1.98 13.13
C HIS A 83 24.55 -2.37 14.57
N SER A 84 23.36 -2.01 15.04
CA SER A 84 22.97 -2.20 16.44
C SER A 84 22.23 -3.51 16.67
N TYR A 85 21.63 -4.10 15.64
CA TYR A 85 20.73 -5.24 15.75
C TYR A 85 21.03 -6.33 14.72
N PRO A 86 20.81 -7.62 15.06
CA PRO A 86 20.86 -8.70 14.09
C PRO A 86 19.90 -8.48 12.90
N SER A 87 20.26 -8.99 11.73
CA SER A 87 19.48 -8.83 10.49
C SER A 87 18.04 -9.34 10.57
N HIS A 88 17.76 -10.35 11.40
CA HIS A 88 16.41 -10.87 11.61
C HIS A 88 15.55 -9.99 12.53
N GLU A 89 16.15 -9.18 13.39
CA GLU A 89 15.44 -8.21 14.23
C GLU A 89 15.25 -6.86 13.52
N PHE A 90 16.12 -6.54 12.56
CA PHE A 90 16.15 -5.24 11.89
C PHE A 90 14.77 -4.74 11.44
N LYS A 91 14.00 -5.58 10.72
CA LYS A 91 12.65 -5.22 10.23
C LYS A 91 11.73 -4.83 11.40
N MET A 92 11.67 -5.67 12.43
CA MET A 92 10.83 -5.43 13.61
C MET A 92 11.25 -4.16 14.36
N ARG A 93 12.55 -3.86 14.42
CA ARG A 93 13.08 -2.67 15.10
C ARG A 93 12.69 -1.38 14.39
N ILE A 94 12.83 -1.32 13.06
CA ILE A 94 12.41 -0.15 12.28
C ILE A 94 10.89 0.05 12.36
N GLN A 95 10.12 -1.03 12.21
CA GLN A 95 8.66 -0.96 12.32
C GLN A 95 8.20 -0.53 13.72
N GLY A 96 8.84 -1.07 14.78
CA GLY A 96 8.57 -0.69 16.16
C GLY A 96 8.92 0.77 16.44
N HIS A 97 10.03 1.27 15.90
CA HIS A 97 10.42 2.67 16.02
C HIS A 97 9.40 3.60 15.36
N GLY A 98 9.03 3.34 14.09
CA GLY A 98 8.02 4.13 13.41
C GLY A 98 6.64 4.07 14.06
N SER A 99 6.26 2.92 14.62
CA SER A 99 5.00 2.78 15.39
C SER A 99 5.03 3.62 16.68
N MET A 100 6.19 3.70 17.33
CA MET A 100 6.36 4.51 18.53
C MET A 100 6.29 6.01 18.21
N ASP A 101 6.89 6.44 17.10
CA ASP A 101 6.82 7.84 16.67
C ASP A 101 5.40 8.24 16.27
N LEU A 102 4.70 7.38 15.53
CA LEU A 102 3.28 7.56 15.22
C LEU A 102 2.43 7.65 16.50
N TRP A 103 2.68 6.78 17.47
CA TRP A 103 2.00 6.83 18.77
C TRP A 103 2.29 8.12 19.53
N GLN A 104 3.54 8.57 19.56
CA GLN A 104 3.89 9.85 20.17
C GLN A 104 3.17 11.02 19.53
N ALA A 105 3.01 11.00 18.20
CA ALA A 105 2.22 12.00 17.48
C ALA A 105 0.74 11.97 17.89
N LEU A 106 0.14 10.78 18.00
CA LEU A 106 -1.24 10.63 18.46
C LEU A 106 -1.49 11.18 19.87
N LYS A 107 -0.48 11.14 20.76
CA LYS A 107 -0.57 11.68 22.14
C LYS A 107 -0.51 13.19 22.24
N GLN A 108 -0.12 13.89 21.17
CA GLN A 108 -0.05 15.36 21.19
C GLN A 108 -1.45 15.98 21.26
N GLU A 109 -1.54 17.24 21.65
CA GLU A 109 -2.79 17.99 21.54
C GLU A 109 -3.22 18.07 20.07
N ASN A 110 -4.46 17.65 19.77
CA ASN A 110 -4.96 17.45 18.41
C ASN A 110 -4.14 16.44 17.57
N GLY A 111 -3.34 15.59 18.23
CA GLY A 111 -2.45 14.62 17.58
C GLY A 111 -3.20 13.64 16.69
N LYS A 112 -4.37 13.17 17.15
CA LYS A 112 -5.28 12.34 16.35
C LYS A 112 -5.69 13.02 15.05
N ASP A 113 -6.23 14.24 15.13
CA ASP A 113 -6.71 14.95 13.95
C ASP A 113 -5.55 15.23 12.98
N ASN A 114 -4.38 15.59 13.50
CA ASN A 114 -3.17 15.78 12.69
C ASN A 114 -2.75 14.50 11.94
N VAL A 115 -2.76 13.34 12.62
CA VAL A 115 -2.42 12.04 12.01
C VAL A 115 -3.49 11.61 10.99
N VAL A 116 -4.76 11.85 11.27
CA VAL A 116 -5.86 11.60 10.31
C VAL A 116 -5.68 12.49 9.08
N GLU A 117 -5.41 13.79 9.26
CA GLU A 117 -5.16 14.71 8.15
C GLU A 117 -3.93 14.30 7.33
N TRP A 118 -2.84 13.90 7.98
CA TRP A 118 -1.66 13.35 7.31
C TRP A 118 -2.01 12.16 6.43
N PHE A 119 -2.73 11.18 7.00
CA PHE A 119 -3.15 10.00 6.27
C PHE A 119 -4.00 10.36 5.05
N ILE A 120 -4.95 11.30 5.21
CA ILE A 120 -5.77 11.80 4.11
C ILE A 120 -4.94 12.54 3.04
N LYS A 121 -3.94 13.33 3.43
CA LYS A 121 -3.03 14.00 2.47
C LYS A 121 -2.29 13.00 1.60
N ILE A 122 -1.79 11.89 2.17
CA ILE A 122 -1.12 10.83 1.41
C ILE A 122 -2.05 10.29 0.31
N LEU A 123 -3.29 9.95 0.66
CA LEU A 123 -4.26 9.40 -0.30
C LEU A 123 -4.60 10.41 -1.39
N LYS A 124 -4.82 11.67 -1.02
CA LYS A 124 -5.13 12.75 -1.97
C LYS A 124 -3.99 13.01 -2.95
N ARG A 125 -2.74 13.10 -2.48
CA ARG A 125 -1.59 13.27 -3.38
C ARG A 125 -1.45 12.11 -4.36
N ASN A 126 -1.69 10.88 -3.90
CA ASN A 126 -1.70 9.72 -4.78
C ASN A 126 -2.77 9.85 -5.88
N GLN A 127 -4.01 10.19 -5.48
CA GLN A 127 -5.13 10.42 -6.39
C GLN A 127 -4.82 11.50 -7.45
N GLU A 128 -4.23 12.62 -7.04
CA GLU A 128 -3.91 13.73 -7.92
C GLU A 128 -2.93 13.34 -9.03
N VAL A 129 -1.91 12.54 -8.70
CA VAL A 129 -0.94 12.06 -9.68
C VAL A 129 -1.58 11.06 -10.64
N GLU A 130 -2.43 10.15 -10.14
CA GLU A 130 -3.17 9.20 -10.99
C GLU A 130 -4.07 9.93 -12.00
N ILE A 131 -4.81 10.95 -11.56
CA ILE A 131 -5.66 11.78 -12.44
C ILE A 131 -4.81 12.52 -13.48
N LYS A 132 -3.68 13.13 -13.07
CA LYS A 132 -2.77 13.83 -13.99
C LYS A 132 -2.25 12.87 -15.06
N ASN A 133 -1.80 11.67 -14.67
CA ASN A 133 -1.31 10.64 -15.59
C ASN A 133 -2.40 10.17 -16.56
N ALA A 134 -3.62 9.92 -16.08
CA ALA A 134 -4.76 9.52 -16.91
C ALA A 134 -5.14 10.59 -17.97
N ARG A 135 -5.05 11.87 -17.62
CA ARG A 135 -5.29 12.99 -18.56
C ARG A 135 -4.25 13.07 -19.66
N VAL A 136 -2.97 12.86 -19.35
CA VAL A 136 -1.88 12.84 -20.35
C VAL A 136 -2.09 11.72 -21.36
N ILE A 137 -2.43 10.51 -20.89
CA ILE A 137 -2.72 9.36 -21.76
C ILE A 137 -3.92 9.65 -22.66
N SER A 138 -5.01 10.18 -22.10
CA SER A 138 -6.22 10.53 -22.85
C SER A 138 -5.95 11.58 -23.94
N SER A 139 -5.11 12.58 -23.65
CA SER A 139 -4.74 13.64 -24.60
C SER A 139 -3.87 13.14 -25.75
N THR A 140 -2.96 12.19 -25.49
CA THR A 140 -2.07 11.60 -26.49
C THR A 140 -2.85 10.70 -27.45
N SER A 141 -3.78 9.89 -26.92
CA SER A 141 -4.66 9.02 -27.74
C SER A 141 -5.55 9.81 -28.69
N LYS A 142 -6.11 10.96 -28.25
CA LYS A 142 -6.94 11.83 -29.09
C LYS A 142 -6.18 12.45 -30.27
N ARG A 143 -4.90 12.78 -30.08
CA ARG A 143 -4.05 13.32 -31.17
C ARG A 143 -3.71 12.26 -32.22
N ARG A 144 -3.52 11.00 -31.79
CA ARG A 144 -3.18 9.90 -32.70
C ARG A 144 -4.37 9.50 -33.60
N GLY A 145 -5.58 9.47 -33.04
CA GLY A 145 -6.80 9.13 -33.80
C GLY A 145 -7.23 10.17 -34.85
N SER A 146 -6.73 11.41 -34.79
CA SER A 146 -7.09 12.46 -35.76
C SER A 146 -6.20 12.48 -37.01
N ASN A 147 -5.05 11.79 -37.02
CA ASN A 147 -4.13 11.78 -38.16
C ASN A 147 -4.25 10.50 -39.02
N ASP A 148 -4.87 9.44 -38.50
CA ASP A 148 -5.02 8.17 -39.23
C ASP A 148 -6.25 8.10 -40.16
N SER A 149 -7.07 9.17 -40.25
CA SER A 149 -8.21 9.24 -41.18
C SER A 149 -7.84 9.63 -42.62
N GLN A 150 -6.56 9.74 -42.99
CA GLN A 150 -6.13 9.99 -44.38
C GLN A 150 -5.20 8.93 -44.98
N VAL A 151 -4.89 7.84 -44.26
CA VAL A 151 -4.04 6.75 -44.79
C VAL A 151 -4.74 5.40 -44.64
N SER A 152 -5.88 5.23 -45.30
CA SER A 152 -6.48 3.90 -45.53
C SER A 152 -7.34 3.88 -46.78
N SER A 153 -6.68 3.86 -47.94
CA SER A 153 -7.27 3.36 -49.19
C SER A 153 -6.20 2.70 -50.08
N ALA A 154 -5.45 1.72 -49.57
CA ALA A 154 -4.75 0.74 -50.41
C ALA A 154 -4.05 -0.32 -49.55
N ILE A 155 -4.74 -1.38 -49.12
CA ILE A 155 -4.13 -2.72 -49.08
C ILE A 155 -5.20 -3.72 -49.53
N MET A 156 -4.93 -4.31 -50.69
CA MET A 156 -5.66 -5.38 -51.35
C MET A 156 -5.70 -6.65 -50.50
N THR A 157 -6.87 -7.28 -50.54
CA THR A 157 -7.13 -8.71 -50.43
C THR A 157 -5.98 -9.60 -50.93
N VAL A 158 -5.44 -10.43 -50.04
CA VAL A 158 -4.82 -11.72 -50.39
C VAL A 158 -5.25 -12.75 -49.36
N GLY A 159 -5.92 -13.81 -49.83
CA GLY A 159 -6.43 -14.90 -49.01
C GLY A 159 -5.32 -15.83 -48.50
N GLY A 160 -5.61 -16.49 -47.39
CA GLY A 160 -4.78 -17.54 -46.83
C GLY A 160 -5.52 -18.19 -45.67
N GLY A 161 -6.12 -19.35 -45.92
CA GLY A 161 -6.73 -20.17 -44.87
C GLY A 161 -5.65 -20.87 -44.06
N TYR A 162 -5.87 -20.98 -42.75
CA TYR A 162 -5.20 -21.95 -41.90
C TYR A 162 -6.15 -22.50 -40.83
N SER A 163 -6.04 -23.81 -40.66
CA SER A 163 -6.81 -24.69 -39.80
C SER A 163 -6.58 -24.46 -38.30
N LEU A 164 -7.59 -24.82 -37.52
CA LEU A 164 -7.59 -24.85 -36.05
C LEU A 164 -6.60 -25.91 -35.51
N PRO A 165 -5.78 -25.59 -34.50
CA PRO A 165 -5.09 -26.61 -33.71
C PRO A 165 -5.99 -27.13 -32.58
N GLY A 166 -5.93 -28.45 -32.39
CA GLY A 166 -6.78 -29.24 -31.51
C GLY A 166 -6.58 -29.04 -30.01
N THR A 167 -7.61 -29.42 -29.28
CA THR A 167 -7.68 -29.53 -27.82
C THR A 167 -6.71 -30.56 -27.26
N PRO A 168 -5.96 -30.27 -26.18
CA PRO A 168 -5.21 -31.29 -25.47
C PRO A 168 -6.13 -32.18 -24.62
N GLN A 169 -5.92 -33.47 -24.79
CA GLN A 169 -6.57 -34.59 -24.10
C GLN A 169 -5.95 -34.73 -22.69
N VAL A 170 -6.77 -34.68 -21.64
CA VAL A 170 -6.35 -34.88 -20.24
C VAL A 170 -6.35 -36.38 -19.95
N ASP A 171 -5.17 -36.91 -19.66
CA ASP A 171 -4.95 -38.29 -19.24
C ASP A 171 -5.24 -38.44 -17.73
N ALA A 172 -5.96 -39.50 -17.38
CA ALA A 172 -6.40 -39.81 -16.03
C ALA A 172 -5.70 -41.09 -15.58
N GLY A 173 -4.77 -40.98 -14.64
CA GLY A 173 -4.18 -42.17 -14.03
C GLY A 173 -3.09 -41.91 -12.98
N GLN A 174 -3.48 -41.87 -11.71
CA GLN A 174 -3.06 -42.83 -10.66
C GLN A 174 -3.20 -42.24 -9.24
N PRO A 175 -3.70 -43.02 -8.27
CA PRO A 175 -3.79 -42.62 -6.87
C PRO A 175 -2.49 -42.94 -6.09
N PRO A 176 -2.07 -42.09 -5.13
CA PRO A 176 -0.98 -42.44 -4.24
C PRO A 176 -1.44 -43.42 -3.14
N ARG A 177 -0.56 -44.38 -2.87
CA ARG A 177 -0.71 -45.45 -1.87
C ARG A 177 -0.63 -44.91 -0.44
N HIS A 178 -1.50 -45.45 0.41
CA HIS A 178 -1.40 -45.38 1.87
C HIS A 178 -0.15 -46.09 2.39
N GLY A 179 0.54 -45.45 3.34
CA GLY A 179 1.51 -46.05 4.24
C GLY A 179 1.24 -45.56 5.65
N ALA A 180 0.79 -46.47 6.52
CA ALA A 180 0.52 -46.26 7.93
C ALA A 180 1.72 -46.69 8.78
N GLY A 181 1.92 -46.05 9.94
CA GLY A 181 2.63 -46.62 11.08
C GLY A 181 3.64 -45.70 11.77
N GLY A 182 3.38 -45.34 13.03
CA GLY A 182 4.41 -44.80 13.94
C GLY A 182 3.87 -43.89 15.05
N ASP A 183 3.63 -44.49 16.21
CA ASP A 183 3.11 -44.00 17.50
C ASP A 183 3.86 -42.81 18.19
N PRO A 184 3.29 -42.25 19.30
CA PRO A 184 3.47 -40.86 19.72
C PRO A 184 4.60 -40.67 20.75
N ASN A 185 5.14 -39.46 20.84
CA ASN A 185 5.81 -39.03 22.05
C ASN A 185 5.53 -37.55 22.38
N LEU A 186 5.19 -37.36 23.65
CA LEU A 186 4.90 -36.10 24.33
C LEU A 186 6.21 -35.34 24.63
N GLN A 187 6.28 -34.05 24.32
CA GLN A 187 6.99 -33.07 25.17
C GLN A 187 6.68 -31.61 24.78
N SER A 188 6.23 -30.86 25.78
CA SER A 188 6.40 -29.40 26.05
C SER A 188 6.46 -28.44 24.85
N GLY A 189 5.59 -27.45 24.71
CA GLY A 189 5.35 -26.41 25.71
C GLY A 189 5.93 -25.08 25.23
N ALA A 190 5.10 -24.34 24.48
CA ALA A 190 5.10 -22.90 24.22
C ALA A 190 6.41 -22.19 23.78
N SER A 191 6.56 -22.05 22.46
CA SER A 191 7.13 -20.86 21.83
C SER A 191 6.45 -20.70 20.46
N GLU A 192 5.41 -19.86 20.40
CA GLU A 192 4.73 -19.49 19.15
C GLU A 192 5.62 -18.56 18.33
N SER A 193 6.53 -19.18 17.58
CA SER A 193 7.17 -18.55 16.45
C SER A 193 6.11 -18.29 15.39
N TYR A 194 5.74 -17.03 15.17
CA TYR A 194 4.99 -16.60 13.98
C TYR A 194 5.84 -16.89 12.74
N ASN A 195 5.74 -18.12 12.23
CA ASN A 195 6.33 -18.53 10.97
C ASN A 195 5.36 -18.13 9.86
N GLN A 196 5.46 -16.89 9.38
CA GLN A 196 4.86 -16.51 8.10
C GLN A 196 5.65 -17.16 6.96
N GLN A 197 5.46 -18.47 6.79
CA GLN A 197 5.57 -19.09 5.48
C GLN A 197 4.31 -18.71 4.71
N SER A 198 4.37 -17.53 4.10
CA SER A 198 3.47 -17.19 3.00
C SER A 198 3.70 -18.24 1.91
N ALA A 199 2.75 -19.17 1.79
CA ALA A 199 2.67 -20.06 0.66
C ALA A 199 2.65 -19.19 -0.60
N GLY A 200 3.61 -19.43 -1.49
CA GLY A 200 3.72 -18.74 -2.77
C GLY A 200 2.48 -18.99 -3.63
N GLY A 201 1.46 -18.18 -3.44
CA GLY A 201 0.57 -17.77 -4.52
C GLY A 201 1.29 -16.64 -5.23
N GLY A 202 1.91 -16.94 -6.37
CA GLY A 202 2.34 -15.91 -7.31
C GLY A 202 1.09 -15.18 -7.78
N ALA A 203 0.72 -14.10 -7.08
CA ALA A 203 -0.25 -13.16 -7.57
C ALA A 203 0.39 -12.46 -8.77
N ASP A 204 -0.24 -12.61 -9.93
CA ASP A 204 -0.05 -11.77 -11.10
C ASP A 204 -0.10 -10.30 -10.67
N ALA A 205 1.08 -9.71 -10.42
CA ALA A 205 1.23 -8.30 -10.09
C ALA A 205 1.02 -7.38 -11.32
N ASP A 206 0.71 -7.97 -12.48
CA ASP A 206 0.22 -7.30 -13.68
C ASP A 206 -1.32 -7.32 -13.75
N HIS A 207 -1.99 -7.14 -12.61
CA HIS A 207 -3.37 -6.65 -12.65
C HIS A 207 -3.31 -5.26 -13.27
N VAL A 208 -3.54 -5.22 -14.59
CA VAL A 208 -3.67 -4.01 -15.39
C VAL A 208 -4.62 -3.11 -14.64
N ARG A 209 -4.09 -2.07 -13.96
CA ARG A 209 -4.89 -1.02 -13.32
C ARG A 209 -5.90 -0.57 -14.37
N GLY A 210 -7.15 -0.96 -14.17
CA GLY A 210 -8.22 -0.70 -15.11
C GLY A 210 -8.22 0.79 -15.44
N ALA A 211 -8.34 1.12 -16.73
CA ALA A 211 -8.45 2.52 -17.12
C ALA A 211 -9.64 3.14 -16.37
N ILE A 212 -9.40 4.19 -15.59
CA ILE A 212 -10.45 4.92 -14.87
C ILE A 212 -11.51 5.32 -15.90
N ALA A 213 -12.76 4.91 -15.68
CA ALA A 213 -13.84 5.22 -16.59
C ALA A 213 -13.96 6.74 -16.78
N PRO A 214 -14.25 7.25 -18.00
CA PRO A 214 -14.30 8.69 -18.25
C PRO A 214 -15.27 9.46 -17.33
N GLY A 215 -16.40 8.84 -16.95
CA GLY A 215 -17.37 9.41 -16.02
C GLY A 215 -16.79 9.59 -14.61
N THR A 216 -16.01 8.63 -14.14
CA THR A 216 -15.32 8.65 -12.84
C THR A 216 -14.28 9.75 -12.78
N LEU A 217 -13.55 9.99 -13.87
CA LEU A 217 -12.52 11.05 -13.91
C LEU A 217 -13.11 12.45 -13.71
N ALA A 218 -14.33 12.70 -14.19
CA ALA A 218 -15.03 13.97 -13.97
C ALA A 218 -15.42 14.16 -12.51
N LEU A 219 -15.87 13.09 -11.83
CA LEU A 219 -16.20 13.10 -10.41
C LEU A 219 -14.96 13.40 -9.56
N LEU A 220 -13.85 12.72 -9.84
CA LEU A 220 -12.57 12.89 -9.15
C LEU A 220 -11.93 14.27 -9.38
N ALA A 221 -12.31 14.95 -10.45
CA ALA A 221 -11.82 16.30 -10.77
C ALA A 221 -12.60 17.42 -10.06
N GLY A 222 -13.79 17.13 -9.51
CA GLY A 222 -14.65 18.10 -8.84
C GLY A 222 -14.07 18.48 -7.48
N GLN A 223 -13.37 19.61 -7.41
CA GLN A 223 -12.88 20.16 -6.14
C GLN A 223 -13.98 21.00 -5.46
N GLY A 224 -14.67 20.38 -4.50
CA GLY A 224 -15.62 21.03 -3.60
C GLY A 224 -15.70 20.25 -2.30
N THR A 225 -15.85 20.96 -1.18
CA THR A 225 -15.81 20.41 0.20
C THR A 225 -16.95 19.43 0.51
N GLU A 226 -17.98 19.33 -0.34
CA GLU A 226 -19.15 18.48 -0.12
C GLU A 226 -19.22 17.25 -1.04
N GLY A 227 -18.13 16.86 -1.70
CA GLY A 227 -18.17 15.69 -2.59
C GLY A 227 -16.83 15.25 -3.14
N GLU A 228 -15.77 15.27 -2.31
CA GLU A 228 -14.48 14.73 -2.74
C GLU A 228 -14.52 13.19 -2.67
N PHE A 229 -14.10 12.53 -3.75
CA PHE A 229 -14.07 11.08 -3.88
C PHE A 229 -12.65 10.58 -4.11
N LEU A 230 -12.36 9.36 -3.68
CA LEU A 230 -11.14 8.62 -3.99
C LEU A 230 -11.50 7.43 -4.87
N SER A 231 -10.65 7.12 -5.85
CA SER A 231 -10.81 5.96 -6.73
C SER A 231 -10.52 4.65 -6.01
N ALA A 232 -11.13 3.57 -6.49
CA ALA A 232 -10.90 2.20 -6.03
C ALA A 232 -9.39 1.86 -5.94
N SER A 233 -8.58 2.31 -6.91
CA SER A 233 -7.12 2.15 -6.89
C SER A 233 -6.44 2.74 -5.64
N VAL A 234 -6.91 3.89 -5.14
CA VAL A 234 -6.38 4.51 -3.93
C VAL A 234 -6.91 3.79 -2.69
N VAL A 235 -8.17 3.35 -2.72
CA VAL A 235 -8.78 2.54 -1.65
C VAL A 235 -8.07 1.18 -1.52
N GLU A 236 -7.58 0.60 -2.61
CA GLU A 236 -6.80 -0.64 -2.60
C GLU A 236 -5.49 -0.46 -1.81
N LEU A 237 -4.82 0.68 -1.94
CA LEU A 237 -3.64 1.01 -1.12
C LEU A 237 -3.98 1.04 0.37
N VAL A 238 -5.17 1.55 0.73
CA VAL A 238 -5.68 1.53 2.12
C VAL A 238 -5.89 0.09 2.58
N HIS A 239 -6.53 -0.75 1.77
CA HIS A 239 -6.77 -2.15 2.07
C HIS A 239 -5.46 -2.92 2.31
N GLU A 240 -4.45 -2.71 1.47
CA GLU A 240 -3.11 -3.28 1.62
C GLU A 240 -2.43 -2.80 2.91
N MET A 241 -2.43 -1.50 3.15
CA MET A 241 -1.69 -0.86 4.25
C MET A 241 -2.25 -1.23 5.63
N PHE A 242 -3.57 -1.37 5.75
CA PHE A 242 -4.21 -1.85 6.99
C PHE A 242 -4.28 -3.38 7.07
N HIS A 243 -3.72 -4.11 6.09
CA HIS A 243 -3.75 -5.56 6.02
C HIS A 243 -5.15 -6.15 6.27
N VAL A 244 -6.18 -5.53 5.69
CA VAL A 244 -7.59 -5.86 5.97
C VAL A 244 -7.90 -7.32 5.64
N GLN A 245 -7.35 -7.85 4.54
CA GLN A 245 -7.48 -9.27 4.20
C GLN A 245 -6.87 -10.19 5.27
N ALA A 246 -5.67 -9.87 5.76
CA ALA A 246 -4.96 -10.73 6.69
C ALA A 246 -5.54 -10.68 8.11
N THR A 247 -6.08 -9.52 8.51
CA THR A 247 -6.59 -9.29 9.86
C THR A 247 -8.08 -9.61 9.99
N GLN A 248 -8.88 -9.33 8.95
CA GLN A 248 -10.34 -9.46 8.98
C GLN A 248 -10.87 -10.53 8.00
N GLY A 249 -10.03 -11.08 7.11
CA GLY A 249 -10.48 -12.02 6.07
C GLY A 249 -11.34 -11.37 4.98
N VAL A 250 -11.38 -10.03 4.93
CA VAL A 250 -12.21 -9.27 3.98
C VAL A 250 -11.41 -8.92 2.74
N ASN A 251 -11.86 -9.39 1.58
CA ASN A 251 -11.25 -9.08 0.29
C ASN A 251 -11.49 -7.63 -0.14
N PHE A 252 -10.72 -7.17 -1.13
CA PHE A 252 -10.78 -5.77 -1.56
C PHE A 252 -12.18 -5.35 -2.01
N GLN A 253 -12.88 -6.15 -2.83
CA GLN A 253 -14.22 -5.80 -3.30
C GLN A 253 -15.22 -5.65 -2.14
N ALA A 254 -15.25 -6.61 -1.22
CA ALA A 254 -16.13 -6.53 -0.06
C ALA A 254 -15.78 -5.31 0.83
N PHE A 255 -14.50 -4.95 0.94
CA PHE A 255 -14.06 -3.74 1.63
C PHE A 255 -14.54 -2.47 0.93
N LEU A 256 -14.41 -2.40 -0.40
CA LEU A 256 -14.91 -1.29 -1.22
C LEU A 256 -16.43 -1.13 -1.07
N ASP A 257 -17.18 -2.23 -1.22
CA ASP A 257 -18.65 -2.25 -1.10
C ASP A 257 -19.09 -1.74 0.28
N MET A 258 -18.40 -2.14 1.36
CA MET A 258 -18.70 -1.65 2.72
C MET A 258 -18.49 -0.14 2.83
N LEU A 259 -17.41 0.41 2.28
CA LEU A 259 -17.16 1.85 2.32
C LEU A 259 -18.20 2.62 1.49
N GLN A 260 -18.57 2.10 0.32
CA GLN A 260 -19.62 2.71 -0.51
C GLN A 260 -20.99 2.66 0.17
N GLN A 261 -21.33 1.55 0.83
CA GLN A 261 -22.55 1.43 1.62
C GLN A 261 -22.60 2.44 2.77
N VAL A 262 -21.48 2.67 3.46
CA VAL A 262 -21.38 3.73 4.48
C VAL A 262 -21.56 5.11 3.84
N GLY A 263 -21.00 5.34 2.66
CA GLY A 263 -21.21 6.57 1.88
C GLY A 263 -22.68 6.83 1.53
N GLU A 264 -23.42 5.79 1.12
CA GLU A 264 -24.85 5.87 0.85
C GLU A 264 -25.66 6.15 2.11
N GLN A 265 -25.35 5.48 3.23
CA GLN A 265 -26.01 5.72 4.52
C GLN A 265 -25.81 7.15 5.02
N GLN A 266 -24.65 7.76 4.72
CA GLN A 266 -24.35 9.15 5.05
C GLN A 266 -24.95 10.16 4.06
N GLY A 267 -25.63 9.70 3.00
CA GLY A 267 -26.20 10.54 1.96
C GLY A 267 -25.14 11.23 1.08
N LEU A 268 -23.92 10.68 1.03
CA LEU A 268 -22.79 11.23 0.25
C LEU A 268 -22.74 10.69 -1.18
N MET A 269 -23.39 9.55 -1.44
CA MET A 269 -23.49 8.94 -2.76
C MET A 269 -24.75 8.07 -2.86
N THR A 270 -25.03 7.54 -4.05
CA THR A 270 -26.12 6.58 -4.29
C THR A 270 -25.58 5.36 -5.02
N LEU A 271 -25.78 4.15 -4.51
CA LEU A 271 -25.24 2.93 -5.15
C LEU A 271 -25.94 2.59 -6.47
N ASN A 272 -27.10 3.18 -6.75
CA ASN A 272 -27.82 2.98 -8.00
C ASN A 272 -27.23 3.76 -9.19
N ASP A 273 -26.19 4.57 -8.97
CA ASP A 273 -25.56 5.40 -10.01
C ASP A 273 -24.16 4.87 -10.31
N GLU A 274 -24.01 4.30 -11.51
CA GLU A 274 -22.78 3.64 -12.01
C GLU A 274 -21.53 4.52 -11.93
N ARG A 275 -21.67 5.85 -11.82
CA ARG A 275 -20.53 6.77 -11.63
C ARG A 275 -19.81 6.54 -10.30
N TYR A 276 -20.48 5.91 -9.35
CA TYR A 276 -19.99 5.65 -8.01
C TYR A 276 -19.37 4.26 -7.82
N ASP A 277 -19.48 3.36 -8.81
CA ASP A 277 -19.02 1.96 -8.72
C ASP A 277 -17.55 1.83 -8.34
N GLU A 278 -16.72 2.79 -8.78
CA GLU A 278 -15.26 2.74 -8.63
C GLU A 278 -14.71 3.82 -7.70
N VAL A 279 -15.55 4.40 -6.83
CA VAL A 279 -15.14 5.48 -5.94
C VAL A 279 -15.73 5.36 -4.54
N VAL A 280 -15.07 6.01 -3.58
CA VAL A 280 -15.50 6.15 -2.19
C VAL A 280 -15.42 7.62 -1.78
N PRO A 281 -16.41 8.18 -1.07
CA PRO A 281 -16.33 9.54 -0.55
C PRO A 281 -15.17 9.66 0.44
N LEU A 282 -14.38 10.73 0.32
CA LEU A 282 -13.23 10.99 1.18
C LEU A 282 -13.62 11.06 2.67
N ALA A 283 -14.81 11.60 2.96
CA ALA A 283 -15.35 11.69 4.31
C ALA A 283 -15.52 10.30 4.96
N VAL A 284 -15.89 9.28 4.19
CA VAL A 284 -16.00 7.89 4.69
C VAL A 284 -14.62 7.37 5.10
N LEU A 285 -13.60 7.53 4.25
CA LEU A 285 -12.24 7.09 4.58
C LEU A 285 -11.62 7.87 5.74
N ARG A 286 -11.96 9.16 5.88
CA ARG A 286 -11.59 9.97 7.04
C ARG A 286 -12.21 9.43 8.32
N GLY A 287 -13.50 9.08 8.30
CA GLY A 287 -14.18 8.45 9.43
C GLY A 287 -13.56 7.09 9.80
N PHE A 288 -13.27 6.27 8.79
CA PHE A 288 -12.56 5.00 8.96
C PHE A 288 -11.18 5.19 9.63
N ALA A 289 -10.35 6.10 9.11
CA ALA A 289 -9.04 6.39 9.67
C ALA A 289 -9.11 6.91 11.10
N ALA A 290 -10.04 7.83 11.38
CA ALA A 290 -10.26 8.36 12.73
C ALA A 290 -10.60 7.24 13.73
N GLY A 291 -11.52 6.33 13.38
CA GLY A 291 -11.88 5.19 14.21
C GLY A 291 -10.74 4.20 14.40
N PHE A 292 -9.93 3.96 13.35
CA PHE A 292 -8.73 3.13 13.48
C PHE A 292 -7.72 3.73 14.46
N PHE A 293 -7.40 5.02 14.32
CA PHE A 293 -6.42 5.68 15.18
C PHE A 293 -6.91 5.84 16.62
N ASP A 294 -8.23 5.95 16.84
CA ASP A 294 -8.81 5.85 18.18
C ASP A 294 -8.50 4.50 18.84
N GLY A 295 -8.74 3.40 18.12
CA GLY A 295 -8.44 2.05 18.61
C GLY A 295 -6.95 1.84 18.89
N VAL A 296 -6.07 2.34 18.03
CA VAL A 296 -4.61 2.29 18.27
C VAL A 296 -4.24 3.09 19.52
N ALA A 297 -4.83 4.29 19.69
CA ALA A 297 -4.52 5.14 20.81
C ALA A 297 -4.97 4.54 22.15
N GLU A 298 -6.16 3.94 22.19
CA GLU A 298 -6.69 3.23 23.35
C GLU A 298 -5.80 2.02 23.70
N LEU A 299 -5.51 1.15 22.72
CA LEU A 299 -4.68 -0.03 22.92
C LEU A 299 -3.29 0.30 23.48
N MET A 300 -2.64 1.32 22.92
CA MET A 300 -1.31 1.76 23.38
C MET A 300 -1.36 2.42 24.77
N GLY A 301 -2.45 3.11 25.08
CA GLY A 301 -2.72 3.64 26.42
C GLY A 301 -2.82 2.55 27.47
N GLU A 302 -3.55 1.46 27.18
CA GLU A 302 -3.69 0.31 28.08
C GLU A 302 -2.35 -0.40 28.38
N ILE A 303 -1.52 -0.59 27.34
CA ILE A 303 -0.21 -1.23 27.48
C ILE A 303 0.70 -0.41 28.41
N GLN A 304 0.67 0.92 28.32
CA GLN A 304 1.42 1.80 29.22
C GLN A 304 0.86 1.80 30.65
N GLY A 305 -0.46 1.79 30.81
CA GLY A 305 -1.13 1.80 32.11
C GLY A 305 -0.91 0.52 32.93
N ARG A 306 -0.87 -0.64 32.29
CA ARG A 306 -0.66 -1.94 32.96
C ARG A 306 0.75 -2.12 33.56
N GLY A 307 1.75 -1.40 33.04
CA GLY A 307 3.13 -1.48 33.54
C GLY A 307 3.41 -0.74 34.85
N GLY A 308 2.54 0.19 35.27
CA GLY A 308 2.80 1.10 36.39
C GLY A 308 2.12 0.75 37.73
N GLY A 309 1.19 -0.20 37.76
CA GLY A 309 0.31 -0.45 38.91
C GLY A 309 0.78 -1.48 39.95
N GLY A 310 1.95 -2.11 39.77
CA GLY A 310 2.38 -3.26 40.60
C GLY A 310 3.10 -2.94 41.93
N GLY A 311 3.28 -1.67 42.30
CA GLY A 311 4.21 -1.27 43.36
C GLY A 311 3.62 -0.80 44.70
N GLY A 312 2.34 -1.05 44.99
CA GLY A 312 1.64 -0.44 46.13
C GLY A 312 0.98 -1.44 47.08
N GLY A 313 1.68 -2.51 47.45
CA GLY A 313 1.16 -3.56 48.34
C GLY A 313 2.18 -4.05 49.36
N GLY A 314 2.94 -3.12 49.98
CA GLY A 314 3.86 -3.42 51.07
C GLY A 314 3.37 -2.76 52.36
N GLY A 315 2.31 -3.33 52.95
CA GLY A 315 1.95 -3.04 54.34
C GLY A 315 2.90 -3.78 55.28
N GLY A 316 3.51 -3.02 56.20
CA GLY A 316 4.32 -3.48 57.31
C GLY A 316 4.59 -2.31 58.24
#